data_AF-B6JIL8-F1
#
_entry.id   AF-B6JIL8-F1
#
_cell.length_a   1.000
_cell.length_b   1.000
_cell.length_c   1.000
_cell.angle_alpha   90.00
_cell.angle_beta   90.00
_cell.angle_gamma   90.00
#
_symmetry.space_group_name_H-M   'P 1'
#
loop_
_entity.id
_entity.type
_entity.pdbx_description
1 polymer ?
#
loop_
_entity_poly.entity_id
_entity_poly.type
_entity_poly.pdbx_seq_one_letter_code
_entity_poly.pdbx_strand_id
1 'polypeptide(L)' 'MVNHPPETFSAETVAALREVLDIAVAQIAVENRTPATTAKMAETIVRRAAEGVTDASHLVTLAIAEGRTPAA' A
#
# COMPACT_ATOMS: atom_id res chain seq x y z
N MET A 1 28.50 -1.36 -1.36
CA MET A 1 27.14 -0.79 -1.27
C MET A 1 26.67 -0.56 -2.69
N VAL A 2 25.72 -1.35 -3.16
CA VAL A 2 25.19 -1.21 -4.52
C VAL A 2 24.22 -0.03 -4.49
N ASN A 3 24.60 1.09 -5.11
CA ASN A 3 23.69 2.21 -5.35
C ASN A 3 22.72 1.77 -6.45
N HIS A 4 21.59 1.18 -6.07
CA HIS A 4 20.48 1.06 -7.01
C HIS A 4 20.00 2.50 -7.30
N PRO A 5 19.94 2.94 -8.57
CA PRO A 5 19.18 4.15 -8.90
C PRO A 5 17.76 3.98 -8.34
N PRO A 6 17.04 5.07 -7.98
CA PRO A 6 15.65 4.92 -7.57
C PRO A 6 14.95 4.18 -8.70
N GLU A 7 14.54 2.94 -8.44
CA GLU A 7 13.74 2.19 -9.39
C GLU A 7 12.45 2.98 -9.52
N THR A 8 12.39 3.81 -10.56
CA THR A 8 11.21 4.59 -10.87
C THR A 8 10.09 3.58 -11.00
N PHE A 9 9.08 3.66 -10.13
CA PHE A 9 7.91 2.80 -10.23
C PHE A 9 7.38 2.90 -11.65
N SER A 10 7.43 1.79 -12.39
CA SER A 10 6.88 1.77 -13.74
C SER A 10 5.37 2.04 -13.66
N ALA A 11 4.77 2.54 -14.74
CA ALA A 11 3.32 2.76 -14.78
C ALA A 11 2.53 1.48 -14.45
N GLU A 12 3.04 0.32 -14.90
CA GLU A 12 2.48 -0.99 -14.59
C GLU A 12 2.57 -1.31 -13.09
N THR A 13 3.73 -1.04 -12.47
CA THR A 13 3.91 -1.23 -11.02
C THR A 13 2.98 -0.32 -10.23
N VAL A 14 2.85 0.97 -10.61
CA VAL A 14 1.91 1.88 -9.95
C VAL A 14 0.46 1.41 -10.08
N ALA A 15 0.07 0.89 -11.25
CA ALA A 15 -1.26 0.33 -11.47
C ALA A 15 -1.51 -0.88 -10.55
N ALA A 16 -0.54 -1.78 -10.43
CA ALA A 16 -0.63 -2.93 -9.53
C ALA A 16 -0.74 -2.52 -8.06
N LEU A 17 0.07 -1.55 -7.60
CA LEU A 17 0.00 -1.04 -6.22
C LEU A 17 -1.33 -0.33 -5.93
N ARG A 18 -1.91 0.34 -6.93
CA ARG A 18 -3.24 0.93 -6.82
C ARG A 18 -4.32 -0.14 -6.68
N GLU A 19 -4.26 -1.21 -7.46
CA GLU A 19 -5.19 -2.33 -7.33
C GLU A 19 -5.12 -2.98 -5.94
N VAL A 20 -3.90 -3.18 -5.42
CA VAL A 20 -3.67 -3.65 -4.04
C VAL A 20 -4.34 -2.72 -3.02
N LEU A 21 -4.20 -1.40 -3.19
CA LEU A 21 -4.85 -0.42 -2.31
C LEU A 21 -6.38 -0.52 -2.38
N ASP A 22 -6.96 -0.58 -3.58
CA ASP A 22 -8.40 -0.66 -3.79
C ASP A 22 -8.98 -1.93 -3.14
N ILE A 23 -8.30 -3.08 -3.27
CA ILE A 23 -8.67 -4.33 -2.60
C ILE A 23 -8.60 -4.17 -1.08
N ALA A 24 -7.52 -3.60 -0.55
CA ALA A 24 -7.34 -3.45 0.89
C ALA A 24 -8.40 -2.52 1.50
N VAL A 25 -8.72 -1.40 0.85
CA VAL A 25 -9.75 -0.45 1.31
C VAL A 25 -11.13 -1.11 1.31
N ALA A 26 -11.44 -1.96 0.34
CA ALA A 26 -12.69 -2.70 0.30
C ALA A 26 -12.85 -3.71 1.47
N GLN A 27 -11.75 -4.11 2.11
CA GLN A 27 -11.72 -5.11 3.18
C GLN A 27 -11.76 -4.51 4.60
N ILE A 28 -11.48 -3.22 4.78
CA ILE A 28 -11.57 -2.56 6.09
C ILE A 28 -12.99 -2.10 6.41
N ALA A 29 -13.29 -1.90 7.71
CA ALA A 29 -14.58 -1.39 8.18
C ALA A 29 -14.89 -0.03 7.52
N VAL A 30 -16.16 0.19 7.14
CA VAL A 30 -16.58 1.41 6.43
C VAL A 30 -16.26 2.68 7.22
N GLU A 31 -16.38 2.63 8.54
CA GLU A 31 -16.06 3.71 9.47
C GLU A 31 -14.59 4.16 9.39
N ASN A 32 -13.70 3.24 9.04
CA ASN A 32 -12.27 3.48 8.92
C ASN A 32 -11.85 3.94 7.51
N ARG A 33 -12.73 3.89 6.50
CA ARG A 33 -12.45 4.27 5.09
C ARG A 33 -12.40 5.78 4.90
N THR A 34 -11.63 6.47 5.73
CA THR A 34 -11.39 7.91 5.62
C THR A 34 -10.25 8.19 4.64
N PRO A 35 -10.20 9.39 4.03
CA PRO A 35 -9.07 9.78 3.17
C PRO A 35 -7.72 9.63 3.85
N ALA A 36 -7.64 9.94 5.16
CA ALA A 36 -6.42 9.84 5.95
C ALA A 36 -5.96 8.38 6.12
N THR A 37 -6.88 7.47 6.45
CA THR A 37 -6.57 6.04 6.56
C THR A 37 -6.14 5.47 5.20
N THR A 38 -6.85 5.79 4.12
CA THR A 38 -6.48 5.36 2.77
C THR A 38 -5.09 5.84 2.36
N ALA A 39 -4.73 7.09 2.69
CA ALA A 39 -3.40 7.61 2.42
C ALA A 39 -2.31 6.86 3.19
N LYS A 40 -2.56 6.54 4.48
CA LYS A 40 -1.62 5.77 5.31
C LYS A 40 -1.43 4.33 4.80
N MET A 41 -2.50 3.71 4.32
CA MET A 41 -2.45 2.41 3.66
C MET A 41 -1.61 2.47 2.37
N ALA A 42 -1.85 3.49 1.54
CA ALA A 42 -1.11 3.70 0.30
C ALA A 42 0.39 3.93 0.56
N GLU A 43 0.74 4.76 1.55
CA GLU A 43 2.12 4.98 1.99
C GLU A 43 2.78 3.65 2.41
N THR A 44 2.07 2.84 3.20
CA THR A 44 2.58 1.55 3.64
C THR A 44 2.84 0.62 2.47
N ILE A 45 1.94 0.53 1.50
CA ILE A 45 2.13 -0.28 0.29
C ILE A 45 3.38 0.17 -0.49
N VAL A 46 3.50 1.47 -0.78
CA VAL A 46 4.62 2.01 -1.57
C VAL A 46 5.95 1.84 -0.85
N ARG A 47 6.00 2.10 0.47
CA ARG A 47 7.20 1.90 1.28
C ARG A 47 7.67 0.46 1.26
N ARG A 48 6.76 -0.51 1.42
CA ARG A 48 7.09 -1.94 1.39
C ARG A 48 7.53 -2.39 0.01
N ALA A 49 6.89 -1.89 -1.04
CA ALA A 49 7.31 -2.13 -2.42
C ALA A 49 8.74 -1.59 -2.68
N ALA A 50 9.06 -0.40 -2.16
CA ALA A 50 10.41 0.17 -2.23
C ALA A 50 11.45 -0.61 -1.42
N GLU A 51 11.04 -1.33 -0.37
CA GLU A 51 11.88 -2.28 0.38
C GLU A 51 12.06 -3.63 -0.37
N GLY A 52 11.46 -3.80 -1.55
CA GLY A 52 11.55 -5.01 -2.37
C GLY A 52 10.42 -6.03 -2.16
N VAL A 53 9.38 -5.69 -1.40
CA VAL A 53 8.20 -6.55 -1.21
C VAL A 53 7.27 -6.41 -2.41
N THR A 54 7.20 -7.42 -3.26
CA THR A 54 6.38 -7.41 -4.49
C THR A 54 5.15 -8.32 -4.42
N ASP A 55 5.01 -9.13 -3.37
CA ASP A 55 3.86 -10.01 -3.20
C ASP A 55 2.58 -9.22 -2.89
N ALA A 56 1.63 -9.24 -3.82
CA ALA A 56 0.39 -8.48 -3.73
C ALA A 56 -0.46 -8.88 -2.52
N SER A 57 -0.53 -10.17 -2.18
CA SER A 57 -1.33 -10.66 -1.04
C SER A 57 -0.75 -10.19 0.30
N HIS A 58 0.58 -10.16 0.38
CA HIS A 58 1.31 -9.63 1.53
C HIS A 58 1.09 -8.13 1.67
N LEU A 59 1.19 -7.37 0.58
CA LEU A 59 0.93 -5.92 0.59
C LEU A 59 -0.51 -5.59 1.00
N VAL A 60 -1.51 -6.34 0.51
CA VAL A 60 -2.91 -6.21 0.95
C VAL A 60 -3.03 -6.46 2.45
N THR A 61 -2.40 -7.52 2.96
CA THR A 61 -2.47 -7.87 4.39
C THR A 61 -1.89 -6.77 5.27
N LEU A 62 -0.74 -6.20 4.88
CA LEU A 62 -0.10 -5.09 5.59
C LEU A 62 -0.97 -3.82 5.56
N ALA A 63 -1.54 -3.50 4.40
CA ALA A 63 -2.43 -2.35 4.25
C ALA A 63 -3.69 -2.50 5.11
N ILE A 64 -4.32 -3.68 5.14
CA ILE A 64 -5.49 -3.94 5.99
C ILE A 64 -5.13 -3.79 7.47
N ALA A 65 -3.98 -4.32 7.89
CA ALA A 65 -3.53 -4.20 9.27
C ALA A 65 -3.39 -2.73 9.68
N GLU A 66 -2.85 -1.90 8.79
CA GLU A 66 -2.74 -0.45 8.98
C GLU A 66 -4.13 0.22 9.04
N GLY A 67 -5.04 -0.14 8.12
CA GLY A 67 -6.39 0.43 8.02
C GLY A 67 -7.38 -0.02 9.09
N ARG A 68 -6.98 -0.92 10.01
CA ARG A 68 -7.76 -1.25 11.20
C ARG A 68 -7.73 -0.15 12.25
N THR A 69 -6.67 0.67 12.25
CA THR A 69 -6.54 1.80 13.15
C THR A 69 -6.82 3.07 12.38
N PRO A 70 -7.84 3.87 12.75
CA PRO A 70 -8.07 5.16 12.13
C PRO A 70 -6.80 6.00 12.16
N ALA A 71 -6.46 6.63 11.04
CA ALA A 71 -5.51 7.73 11.07
C ALA A 71 -6.15 8.88 11.86
N ALA A 72 -5.56 9.21 13.02
CA ALA A 72 -5.98 10.31 13.89
C ALA A 72 -5.60 11.67 13.30
#